data_AF-A0A7L4MSL7-F1
#
_entry.id   AF-A0A7L4MSL7-F1
#
_cell.length_a   1.000
_cell.length_b   1.000
_cell.length_c   1.000
_cell.angle_alpha   90.00
_cell.angle_beta   90.00
_cell.angle_gamma   90.00
#
_symmetry.space_group_name_H-M   'P 1'
#
loop_
_entity.id
_entity.type
_entity.pdbx_description
1 polymer ?
#
loop_
_entity_poly.entity_id
_entity_poly.type
_entity_poly.pdbx_seq_one_letter_code
_entity_poly.pdbx_strand_id
1 'polypeptide(L)'
;SSALSPPGISFQRLVRTEQGLPVKNYQSSTVTVLLLNRSEVQSEFLSIAEKLSASEHPQHATLVLLLEHLYQANFGTRCDLGSLHHLLKSKTLEELSDIYASAADAQEAAAASSDAVLARERLQSVLRDIAGAASFPAIVGEAQPRKLHTIPIPAARCYTYSWDQDNFGKRRGSPIPP
;
A
#
# COMPACT_ATOMS: atom_id res chain seq x y z
N SER A 1 -20.64 4.44 20.07
CA SER A 1 -19.25 4.92 20.13
C SER A 1 -18.55 4.58 18.82
N SER A 2 -18.70 5.42 17.79
CA SER A 2 -17.96 5.24 16.54
C SER A 2 -16.51 5.67 16.78
N ALA A 3 -15.60 4.71 16.90
CA ALA A 3 -14.18 5.01 16.86
C ALA A 3 -13.88 5.62 15.48
N LEU A 4 -13.76 6.95 15.41
CA LEU A 4 -13.41 7.66 14.19
C LEU A 4 -11.91 7.50 13.95
N SER A 5 -11.51 6.34 13.45
CA SER A 5 -10.16 6.15 12.91
C SER A 5 -9.94 7.11 11.73
N PRO A 6 -8.69 7.50 11.44
CA PRO A 6 -8.37 8.38 10.33
C PRO A 6 -8.95 7.86 8.99
N PRO A 7 -9.45 8.75 8.11
CA PRO A 7 -9.97 8.35 6.82
C PRO A 7 -8.96 7.52 6.03
N GLY A 8 -9.36 6.33 5.59
CA GLY A 8 -8.54 5.50 4.72
C GLY A 8 -7.49 4.61 5.41
N ILE A 9 -7.32 4.67 6.73
CA ILE A 9 -6.33 3.83 7.45
C ILE A 9 -6.54 2.33 7.25
N SER A 10 -7.79 1.86 7.21
CA SER A 10 -8.09 0.44 7.00
C SER A 10 -7.64 -0.04 5.63
N PHE A 11 -7.89 0.76 4.58
CA PHE A 11 -7.42 0.48 3.22
C PHE A 11 -5.88 0.45 3.17
N GLN A 12 -5.24 1.44 3.79
CA GLN A 12 -3.79 1.56 3.84
C GLN A 12 -3.15 0.34 4.52
N ARG A 13 -3.68 -0.08 5.67
CA ARG A 13 -3.22 -1.28 6.38
C ARG A 13 -3.44 -2.55 5.55
N LEU A 14 -4.62 -2.72 4.94
CA LEU A 14 -4.95 -3.88 4.11
C LEU A 14 -3.96 -4.04 2.95
N VAL A 15 -3.85 -3.02 2.10
CA VAL A 15 -2.98 -3.08 0.91
C VAL A 15 -1.52 -3.22 1.31
N ARG A 16 -1.07 -2.55 2.38
CA ARG A 16 0.29 -2.69 2.90
C ARG A 16 0.59 -4.14 3.31
N THR A 17 -0.32 -4.80 4.01
CA THR A 17 -0.17 -6.21 4.41
C THR A 17 -0.17 -7.15 3.20
N GLU A 18 -1.11 -6.98 2.26
CA GLU A 18 -1.23 -7.84 1.07
C GLU A 18 -0.07 -7.68 0.08
N GLN A 19 0.56 -6.50 0.05
CA GLN A 19 1.69 -6.20 -0.82
C GLN A 19 3.06 -6.45 -0.15
N GLY A 20 3.07 -6.80 1.15
CA GLY A 20 4.28 -7.08 1.90
C GLY A 20 5.20 -5.86 2.04
N LEU A 21 4.62 -4.66 2.15
CA LEU A 21 5.38 -3.43 2.33
C LEU A 21 5.88 -3.33 3.79
N PRO A 22 7.16 -2.99 4.02
CA PRO A 22 7.75 -2.96 5.34
C PRO A 22 7.12 -1.88 6.24
N VAL A 23 6.98 -2.19 7.53
CA VAL A 23 6.47 -1.24 8.54
C VAL A 23 7.52 -1.09 9.63
N LYS A 24 7.83 0.16 10.02
CA LYS A 24 8.79 0.44 11.09
C LYS A 24 8.30 -0.02 12.48
N ASN A 25 6.98 -0.10 12.71
CA ASN A 25 6.40 -0.27 14.05
C ASN A 25 5.23 -1.27 14.20
N TYR A 26 4.77 -1.93 13.12
CA TYR A 26 3.67 -2.91 13.20
C TYR A 26 3.99 -4.16 12.37
N GLN A 27 4.36 -5.24 13.06
CA GLN A 27 4.60 -6.55 12.45
C GLN A 27 3.36 -7.42 12.60
N SER A 28 2.42 -7.31 11.66
CA SER A 28 1.42 -8.35 11.48
C SER A 28 1.36 -8.70 10.00
N SER A 29 2.06 -9.77 9.64
CA SER A 29 2.00 -10.38 8.31
C SER A 29 1.21 -11.67 8.45
N THR A 30 -0.02 -11.69 7.95
CA THR A 30 -0.81 -12.91 7.83
C THR A 30 -0.56 -13.50 6.46
N VAL A 31 0.14 -14.64 6.41
CA VAL A 31 0.33 -15.42 5.19
C VAL A 31 -0.68 -16.55 5.20
N THR A 32 -1.54 -16.61 4.19
CA THR A 32 -2.44 -17.75 3.99
C THR A 32 -1.73 -18.74 3.07
N VAL A 33 -1.50 -19.96 3.57
CA VAL A 33 -0.88 -21.04 2.79
C VAL A 33 -1.96 -22.05 2.44
N LEU A 34 -2.15 -22.28 1.14
CA LEU A 34 -3.05 -23.30 0.63
C LEU A 34 -2.21 -24.47 0.08
N LEU A 35 -2.32 -25.63 0.70
CA LEU A 35 -1.66 -26.85 0.24
C LEU A 35 -2.62 -27.62 -0.66
N LEU A 36 -2.21 -27.84 -1.91
CA LEU A 36 -3.03 -28.45 -2.93
C LEU A 36 -2.32 -29.66 -3.54
N ASN A 37 -3.06 -30.76 -3.71
CA ASN A 37 -2.58 -31.89 -4.48
C ASN A 37 -2.81 -31.64 -5.99
N ARG A 38 -1.74 -31.65 -6.78
CA ARG A 38 -1.80 -31.36 -8.22
C ARG A 38 -2.69 -32.33 -8.99
N SER A 39 -2.83 -33.57 -8.54
CA SER A 39 -3.70 -34.57 -9.19
C SER A 39 -5.19 -34.39 -8.92
N GLU A 40 -5.56 -33.58 -7.93
CA GLU A 40 -6.94 -33.36 -7.51
C GLU A 40 -7.49 -31.99 -7.92
N VAL A 41 -6.64 -31.12 -8.48
CA VAL A 41 -6.97 -29.73 -8.81
C VAL A 41 -7.03 -29.55 -10.32
N GLN A 42 -8.07 -28.85 -10.79
CA GLN A 42 -8.27 -28.52 -12.20
C GLN A 42 -7.12 -27.64 -12.75
N SER A 43 -6.73 -27.90 -13.99
CA SER A 43 -5.65 -27.18 -14.69
C SER A 43 -5.88 -25.67 -14.79
N GLU A 44 -7.14 -25.26 -14.90
CA GLU A 44 -7.57 -23.86 -14.98
C GLU A 44 -7.26 -23.11 -13.68
N PHE A 45 -7.47 -23.76 -12.54
CA PHE A 45 -7.16 -23.18 -11.23
C PHE A 45 -5.65 -22.99 -11.06
N LEU A 46 -4.85 -23.99 -11.46
CA LEU A 46 -3.38 -23.90 -11.44
C LEU A 46 -2.87 -22.76 -12.36
N SER A 47 -3.45 -22.62 -13.55
CA SER A 47 -3.10 -21.53 -14.47
C SER A 47 -3.42 -20.15 -13.88
N ILE A 48 -4.54 -20.02 -13.15
CA ILE A 48 -4.89 -18.77 -12.47
C ILE A 48 -3.91 -18.50 -11.32
N ALA A 49 -3.58 -19.50 -10.52
CA ALA A 49 -2.61 -19.36 -9.42
C ALA A 49 -1.21 -18.96 -9.95
N GLU A 50 -0.76 -19.55 -11.06
CA GLU A 50 0.48 -19.16 -11.74
C GLU A 50 0.42 -17.72 -12.25
N LYS A 51 -0.66 -17.31 -12.92
CA LYS A 51 -0.85 -15.94 -13.39
C LYS A 51 -0.83 -14.92 -12.25
N LEU A 52 -1.50 -15.22 -11.14
CA LEU A 52 -1.50 -14.36 -9.95
C LEU A 52 -0.12 -14.30 -9.28
N SER A 53 0.65 -15.38 -9.33
CA SER A 53 2.03 -15.39 -8.82
C SER A 53 3.03 -14.68 -9.73
N ALA A 54 2.78 -14.68 -11.04
CA ALA A 54 3.58 -13.95 -12.02
C ALA A 54 3.24 -12.46 -12.09
N SER A 55 2.07 -12.05 -11.57
CA SER A 55 1.72 -10.64 -11.45
C SER A 55 2.42 -10.00 -10.25
N GLU A 56 3.74 -9.83 -10.34
CA GLU A 56 4.43 -8.88 -9.48
C GLU A 56 3.91 -7.48 -9.81
N HIS A 57 3.13 -6.93 -8.89
CA HIS A 57 2.77 -5.52 -8.98
C HIS A 57 4.04 -4.70 -8.68
N PRO A 58 4.45 -3.80 -9.59
CA PRO A 58 5.65 -3.00 -9.35
C PRO A 58 5.44 -2.22 -8.06
N GLN A 59 6.34 -2.38 -7.08
CA GLN A 59 6.26 -1.69 -5.78
C GLN A 59 6.04 -0.18 -5.94
N HIS A 60 6.65 0.39 -6.97
CA HIS A 60 6.46 1.78 -7.39
C HIS A 60 4.98 2.12 -7.63
N ALA A 61 4.27 1.33 -8.44
CA ALA A 61 2.85 1.55 -8.74
C ALA A 61 1.97 1.42 -7.49
N THR A 62 2.29 0.49 -6.60
CA THR A 62 1.60 0.34 -5.31
C THR A 62 1.79 1.57 -4.42
N LEU A 63 3.01 2.11 -4.32
CA LEU A 63 3.28 3.31 -3.53
C LEU A 63 2.58 4.55 -4.10
N VAL A 64 2.55 4.70 -5.43
CA VAL A 64 1.78 5.76 -6.10
C VAL A 64 0.31 5.67 -5.70
N LEU A 65 -0.30 4.49 -5.83
CA LEU A 65 -1.71 4.25 -5.49
C LEU A 65 -2.02 4.52 -4.02
N LEU A 66 -1.14 4.11 -3.11
CA LEU A 66 -1.31 4.33 -1.68
C LEU A 66 -1.22 5.83 -1.33
N LEU A 67 -0.32 6.57 -1.95
CA LEU A 67 -0.21 8.01 -1.75
C LEU A 67 -1.43 8.73 -2.32
N GLU A 68 -1.87 8.42 -3.54
CA GLU A 68 -3.11 8.98 -4.11
C GLU A 68 -4.31 8.75 -3.19
N HIS A 69 -4.46 7.54 -2.69
CA HIS A 69 -5.53 7.19 -1.76
C HIS A 69 -5.45 8.00 -0.47
N LEU A 70 -4.26 8.12 0.11
CA LEU A 70 -4.03 8.83 1.37
C LEU A 70 -4.43 10.31 1.24
N TYR A 71 -3.99 10.97 0.17
CA TYR A 71 -4.31 12.37 -0.08
C TYR A 71 -5.79 12.56 -0.43
N GLN A 72 -6.38 11.68 -1.25
CA GLN A 72 -7.81 11.75 -1.55
C GLN A 72 -8.67 11.53 -0.29
N ALA A 73 -8.31 10.57 0.57
CA ALA A 73 -9.10 10.27 1.76
C ALA A 73 -9.10 11.43 2.78
N ASN A 74 -8.00 12.17 2.87
CA ASN A 74 -7.85 13.25 3.84
C ASN A 74 -8.33 14.62 3.33
N PHE A 75 -8.20 14.89 2.02
CA PHE A 75 -8.51 16.19 1.42
C PHE A 75 -9.67 16.16 0.43
N GLY A 76 -10.13 14.98 0.00
CA GLY A 76 -11.24 14.84 -0.92
C GLY A 76 -10.98 15.55 -2.25
N THR A 77 -11.95 16.35 -2.69
CA THR A 77 -11.90 17.09 -3.98
C THR A 77 -11.00 18.33 -3.95
N ARG A 78 -10.35 18.62 -2.81
CA ARG A 78 -9.34 19.68 -2.67
C ARG A 78 -7.97 19.28 -3.22
N CYS A 79 -7.75 17.99 -3.43
CA CYS A 79 -6.52 17.45 -4.00
C CYS A 79 -6.69 17.22 -5.51
N ASP A 80 -5.80 17.79 -6.32
CA ASP A 80 -5.75 17.50 -7.75
C ASP A 80 -5.02 16.18 -8.00
N LEU A 81 -5.77 15.09 -7.98
CA LEU A 81 -5.24 13.74 -8.15
C LEU A 81 -4.56 13.52 -9.50
N GLY A 82 -5.02 14.15 -10.58
CA GLY A 82 -4.38 14.00 -11.89
C GLY A 82 -2.94 14.51 -11.87
N SER A 83 -2.73 15.72 -11.33
CA SER A 83 -1.40 16.29 -11.19
C SER A 83 -0.55 15.54 -10.16
N LEU A 84 -1.17 15.08 -9.06
CA LEU A 84 -0.48 14.26 -8.06
C LEU A 84 0.03 12.96 -8.66
N HIS A 85 -0.80 12.25 -9.44
CA HIS A 85 -0.43 11.01 -10.13
C HIS A 85 0.78 11.18 -11.02
N HIS A 86 0.76 12.20 -11.88
CA HIS A 86 1.85 12.49 -12.81
C HIS A 86 3.16 12.75 -12.07
N LEU A 87 3.09 13.50 -10.97
CA LEU A 87 4.26 13.83 -10.16
C LEU A 87 4.77 12.61 -9.39
N LEU A 88 3.89 11.83 -8.75
CA LEU A 88 4.25 10.58 -8.08
C LEU A 88 4.90 9.59 -9.05
N LYS A 89 4.38 9.48 -10.28
CA LYS A 89 4.99 8.63 -11.31
C LYS A 89 6.39 9.04 -11.73
N SER A 90 6.70 10.34 -11.66
CA SER A 90 8.03 10.87 -12.01
C SER A 90 9.09 10.64 -10.94
N LYS A 91 8.69 10.30 -9.71
CA LYS A 91 9.59 10.06 -8.58
C LYS A 91 10.22 8.67 -8.62
N THR A 92 11.39 8.56 -8.01
CA THR A 92 12.09 7.28 -7.84
C THR A 92 11.40 6.42 -6.77
N LEU A 93 11.70 5.12 -6.77
CA LEU A 93 11.15 4.19 -5.78
C LEU A 93 11.56 4.57 -4.35
N GLU A 94 12.79 5.04 -4.16
CA GLU A 94 13.33 5.45 -2.86
C GLU A 94 12.57 6.68 -2.32
N GLU A 95 12.44 7.73 -3.13
CA GLU A 95 11.68 8.92 -2.75
C GLU A 95 10.22 8.59 -2.41
N LEU A 96 9.57 7.74 -3.22
CA LEU A 96 8.19 7.33 -2.95
C LEU A 96 8.07 6.54 -1.65
N SER A 97 9.05 5.69 -1.35
CA SER A 97 9.09 4.90 -0.12
C SER A 97 9.25 5.78 1.10
N ASP A 98 10.11 6.79 1.06
CA ASP A 98 10.33 7.73 2.16
C ASP A 98 9.12 8.63 2.42
N ILE A 99 8.51 9.15 1.35
CA ILE A 99 7.27 9.92 1.42
C ILE A 99 6.16 9.06 2.02
N TYR A 100 5.99 7.83 1.52
CA TYR A 100 4.98 6.91 2.00
C TYR A 100 5.21 6.54 3.47
N ALA A 101 6.44 6.21 3.87
CA ALA A 101 6.77 5.86 5.24
C ALA A 101 6.40 6.99 6.21
N SER A 102 6.80 8.23 5.89
CA SER A 102 6.49 9.41 6.71
C SER A 102 4.99 9.65 6.83
N ALA A 103 4.26 9.50 5.71
CA ALA A 103 2.83 9.74 5.66
C ALA A 103 2.03 8.61 6.37
N ALA A 104 2.47 7.36 6.24
CA ALA A 104 1.92 6.21 6.94
C ALA A 104 2.14 6.32 8.46
N ASP A 105 3.33 6.72 8.91
CA ASP A 105 3.63 6.95 10.32
C ASP A 105 2.73 8.04 10.92
N ALA A 106 2.51 9.15 10.19
CA ALA A 106 1.58 10.20 10.60
C ALA A 106 0.14 9.69 10.73
N GLN A 107 -0.31 8.85 9.79
CA GLN A 107 -1.65 8.28 9.82
C GLN A 107 -1.83 7.27 10.96
N GLU A 108 -0.81 6.46 11.26
CA GLU A 108 -0.80 5.54 12.40
C GLU A 108 -0.79 6.29 13.74
N ALA A 109 -0.02 7.37 13.85
CA ALA A 109 -0.02 8.24 15.03
C ALA A 109 -1.39 8.89 15.27
N ALA A 110 -2.06 9.32 14.19
CA ALA A 110 -3.42 9.85 14.27
C ALA A 110 -4.43 8.77 14.71
N ALA A 111 -4.25 7.52 14.26
CA ALA A 111 -5.11 6.40 14.63
C ALA A 111 -4.97 5.96 16.09
N ALA A 112 -3.79 6.16 16.69
CA ALA A 112 -3.52 5.90 18.10
C ALA A 112 -4.01 7.01 19.04
N SER A 113 -4.47 8.15 18.50
CA SER A 113 -4.90 9.29 19.30
C SER A 113 -6.29 9.08 19.91
N SER A 114 -6.48 9.56 21.14
CA SER A 114 -7.78 9.57 21.83
C SER A 114 -8.71 10.70 21.36
N ASP A 115 -8.16 11.77 20.75
CA ASP A 115 -8.93 12.89 20.19
C ASP A 115 -8.91 12.84 18.66
N ALA A 116 -9.98 12.28 18.08
CA ALA A 116 -10.10 12.09 16.64
C ALA A 116 -10.12 13.40 15.84
N VAL A 117 -10.62 14.50 16.41
CA VAL A 117 -10.73 15.78 15.71
C VAL A 117 -9.36 16.43 15.61
N LEU A 118 -8.67 16.57 16.75
CA LEU A 118 -7.30 17.10 16.79
C LEU A 118 -6.33 16.21 16.01
N ALA A 119 -6.48 14.89 16.08
CA ALA A 119 -5.66 13.94 15.32
C ALA A 119 -5.83 14.14 13.81
N ARG A 120 -7.05 14.38 13.33
CA ARG A 120 -7.32 14.65 11.92
C ARG A 120 -6.71 15.96 11.44
N GLU A 121 -6.85 17.03 12.22
CA GLU A 121 -6.26 18.33 11.87
C GLU A 121 -4.73 18.26 11.81
N ARG A 122 -4.12 17.60 12.81
CA ARG A 122 -2.68 17.33 12.83
C ARG A 122 -2.23 16.50 11.63
N LEU A 123 -2.95 15.42 11.32
CA LEU A 123 -2.65 14.60 10.14
C LEU A 123 -2.71 15.43 8.85
N GLN A 124 -3.75 16.25 8.67
CA GLN A 124 -3.86 17.13 7.51
C GLN A 124 -2.77 18.20 7.45
N SER A 125 -2.25 18.66 8.59
CA SER A 125 -1.10 19.56 8.63
C SER A 125 0.17 18.85 8.17
N VAL A 126 0.48 17.70 8.77
CA VAL A 126 1.68 16.91 8.44
C VAL A 126 1.67 16.49 6.97
N LEU A 127 0.53 16.05 6.44
CA LEU A 127 0.40 15.70 5.02
C LEU A 127 0.62 16.91 4.10
N ARG A 128 0.25 18.13 4.52
CA ARG A 128 0.57 19.36 3.76
C ARG A 128 2.07 19.66 3.79
N ASP A 129 2.73 19.44 4.92
CA ASP A 129 4.18 19.64 5.05
C ASP A 129 4.95 18.63 4.18
N ILE A 130 4.54 17.36 4.19
CA ILE A 130 5.09 16.30 3.32
C ILE A 130 4.84 16.65 1.85
N ALA A 131 3.63 17.09 1.49
CA ALA A 131 3.31 17.54 0.15
C ALA A 131 4.20 18.71 -0.30
N GLY A 132 4.42 19.70 0.58
CA GLY A 132 5.30 20.83 0.31
C GLY A 132 6.75 20.41 0.08
N ALA A 133 7.29 19.53 0.93
CA ALA A 133 8.64 19.00 0.79
C ALA A 133 8.82 18.14 -0.48
N ALA A 134 7.76 17.44 -0.89
CA ALA A 134 7.75 16.59 -2.08
C ALA A 134 7.38 17.32 -3.38
N SER A 135 7.13 18.64 -3.32
CA SER A 135 6.68 19.50 -4.42
C SER A 135 5.34 19.09 -5.04
N PHE A 136 4.43 18.53 -4.22
CA PHE A 136 3.10 18.12 -4.67
C PHE A 136 2.24 19.33 -5.06
N PRO A 137 1.20 19.12 -5.92
CA PRO A 137 0.25 20.16 -6.24
C PRO A 137 -0.35 20.76 -4.97
N ALA A 138 -0.52 22.08 -4.96
CA ALA A 138 -1.13 22.77 -3.83
C ALA A 138 -2.52 22.19 -3.55
N ILE A 139 -2.75 21.77 -2.32
CA ILE A 139 -4.06 21.32 -1.85
C ILE A 139 -4.91 22.57 -1.69
N VAL A 140 -5.81 22.82 -2.64
CA VAL A 140 -6.59 24.05 -2.73
C VAL A 140 -7.66 24.03 -1.64
N GLY A 141 -7.82 25.11 -0.87
CA GLY A 141 -8.83 25.19 0.20
C GLY A 141 -10.28 25.07 -0.31
N GLU A 142 -10.50 25.43 -1.58
CA GLU A 142 -11.77 25.35 -2.30
C GLU A 142 -11.99 23.93 -2.86
N ALA A 143 -13.14 23.34 -2.55
CA ALA A 143 -13.53 22.05 -3.11
C ALA A 143 -13.80 22.21 -4.61
N GLN A 144 -13.05 21.50 -5.46
CA GLN A 144 -13.31 21.50 -6.89
C GLN A 144 -14.62 20.76 -7.19
N PRO A 145 -15.39 21.14 -8.24
CA PRO A 145 -16.62 20.44 -8.65
C PRO A 145 -16.37 19.03 -9.21
N ARG A 146 -15.12 18.52 -9.13
CA ARG A 146 -14.72 17.20 -9.62
C ARG A 146 -15.24 16.10 -8.69
N LYS A 147 -15.61 14.96 -9.29
CA LYS A 147 -15.99 13.74 -8.57
C LYS A 147 -14.75 13.07 -7.96
N LEU A 148 -14.88 12.46 -6.78
CA LEU A 148 -13.84 11.62 -6.21
C LEU A 148 -13.51 10.46 -7.16
N HIS A 149 -12.22 10.14 -7.31
CA HIS A 149 -11.75 9.01 -8.11
C HIS A 149 -11.90 7.72 -7.32
N THR A 150 -12.42 6.67 -7.96
CA THR A 150 -12.44 5.33 -7.39
C THR A 150 -11.06 4.72 -7.51
N ILE A 151 -10.43 4.41 -6.38
CA ILE A 151 -9.12 3.74 -6.33
C ILE A 151 -9.37 2.25 -6.09
N PRO A 152 -8.99 1.37 -7.04
CA PRO A 152 -9.19 -0.07 -6.90
C PRO A 152 -8.25 -0.64 -5.83
N ILE A 153 -8.70 -1.70 -5.16
CA ILE A 153 -7.85 -2.49 -4.26
C ILE A 153 -6.88 -3.30 -5.13
N PRO A 154 -5.56 -3.20 -4.94
CA PRO A 154 -4.58 -4.02 -5.66
C PRO A 154 -4.80 -5.51 -5.39
N ALA A 155 -4.50 -6.37 -6.37
CA ALA A 155 -4.56 -7.81 -6.16
C ALA A 155 -3.48 -8.24 -5.14
N ALA A 156 -3.85 -9.08 -4.17
CA ALA A 156 -2.92 -9.59 -3.17
C ALA A 156 -1.74 -10.34 -3.81
N ARG A 157 -0.56 -10.26 -3.19
CA ARG A 157 0.60 -11.02 -3.66
C ARG A 157 0.38 -12.50 -3.39
N CYS A 158 0.29 -13.28 -4.47
CA CYS A 158 0.18 -14.73 -4.43
C CYS A 158 1.52 -15.36 -4.78
N TYR A 159 1.86 -16.49 -4.15
CA TYR A 159 3.00 -17.30 -4.55
C TYR A 159 2.54 -18.73 -4.76
N THR A 160 2.97 -19.32 -5.88
CA THR A 160 2.67 -20.70 -6.22
C THR A 160 3.99 -21.46 -6.27
N TYR A 161 4.11 -22.50 -5.45
CA TYR A 161 5.30 -23.35 -5.39
C TYR A 161 4.94 -24.78 -5.74
N SER A 162 5.75 -25.41 -6.60
CA SER A 162 5.64 -26.83 -6.92
C SER A 162 6.66 -27.62 -6.11
N TRP A 163 6.18 -28.56 -5.31
CA TRP A 163 7.01 -29.47 -4.51
C TRP A 163 7.86 -30.41 -5.38
N ASP A 164 7.45 -30.65 -6.64
CA ASP A 164 8.18 -31.50 -7.58
C ASP A 164 9.50 -30.88 -8.06
N GLN A 165 9.69 -29.56 -7.89
CA GLN A 165 10.87 -28.84 -8.37
C GLN A 165 11.85 -28.45 -7.27
N ASP A 166 11.50 -28.59 -5.99
CA ASP A 166 12.37 -28.18 -4.89
C ASP A 166 12.94 -29.39 -4.15
N ASN A 167 14.19 -29.71 -4.49
CA ASN A 167 14.99 -30.67 -3.75
C ASN A 167 15.32 -30.07 -2.37
N PHE A 168 14.42 -30.25 -1.39
CA PHE A 168 14.66 -30.00 0.04
C PHE A 168 15.85 -30.80 0.64
N GLY A 169 16.63 -31.51 -0.20
CA GLY A 169 17.78 -32.35 0.18
C GLY A 169 19.17 -31.76 -0.09
N LYS A 170 19.34 -30.53 -0.59
CA LYS A 170 20.70 -29.94 -0.77
C LYS A 170 20.79 -28.44 -0.47
N ARG A 171 20.67 -28.07 0.81
CA ARG A 171 21.36 -26.88 1.35
C ARG A 171 22.19 -27.26 2.57
N ARG A 172 23.32 -27.92 2.32
CA ARG A 172 24.51 -27.80 3.20
C ARG A 172 25.38 -26.69 2.60
N GLY A 173 25.54 -25.60 3.34
CA GLY A 173 26.63 -24.64 3.18
C GLY A 173 26.40 -23.46 2.22
N SER A 174 25.88 -22.36 2.79
CA SER A 174 26.25 -20.95 2.50
C SER A 174 25.80 -20.29 1.18
N PRO A 175 25.85 -18.96 1.07
CA PRO A 175 25.39 -17.89 1.98
C PRO A 175 24.34 -16.97 1.31
N ILE A 176 23.74 -16.08 2.11
CA ILE A 176 22.87 -14.99 1.65
C ILE A 176 23.72 -13.97 0.86
N PRO A 177 23.33 -13.54 -0.36
CA PRO A 177 23.94 -12.39 -1.03
C PRO A 177 23.12 -11.10 -0.77
N PRO A 178 23.74 -9.92 -0.97
CA PRO A 178 23.57 -8.72 -0.14
C PRO A 178 22.19 -8.06 -0.18
#